data_AF-A0AAV1SFW4-F1
#
_entry.id   AF-A0AAV1SFW4-F1
#
_cell.length_a   1.000
_cell.length_b   1.000
_cell.length_c   1.000
_cell.angle_alpha   90.00
_cell.angle_beta   90.00
_cell.angle_gamma   90.00
#
_symmetry.space_group_name_H-M   'P 1'
#
loop_
_entity.id
_entity.type
_entity.pdbx_description
1 polymer ?
#
loop_
_entity_poly.entity_id
_entity_poly.type
_entity_poly.pdbx_seq_one_letter_code
_entity_poly.pdbx_strand_id
1 'polypeptide(L)'
;MPFFFSRQLTPVIIYKSREGLWGDQTLFCSNAITLSCTKLDIGSRSLKVGGLGDVVTGLGKALQKRGHLVEIVLPKYDCMQYDRVHNLRVLDVVVESYFDGKLYKNKIWVGTVEGLPVYFIEPQHPDKFFCRGQFYGEHDDFRRFLFFSRAALELLLQSGKKPDIIHCHDWQTAFVAPLYWDLYAPKGLNSARICFTCHNFEYQGTAPASELASCGLDVHQLNRPDRMQDNSAHDRVNPVKGAVVFSNIVTTVSPTYAQEVRTAEQEKFQISLGVGGRGLHSTLSFHSKKFVGILNGIDVDAWNPAADTFLKVQYNANDLHGKTENKIALRKFLGLSNVDVRQPMAPHSSCVKLSAWKYHEHSFISKSTRDHMVGCITRLVPQKGVHLIRHAIYRTLELGGQFVLLGSSPVAHIQREFEGIANHFVNHDHIRLILKYDESLSHSIFAASDFFIIPSIFEPCGLTQMIAMRYGSIPIARKTGGLNDCVFDVDDDTVPLQFRNGFTFLTPDEHGVNSALDRAFNYYRNNAEVWQQLVQKDMNIDFSWESSAEQYEELYLKSVARARAAASRA
;
A
#
# COMPACT_ATOMS: atom_id res chain seq x y z
N MET A 1 23.21 -4.37 13.68
CA MET A 1 23.20 -3.85 12.30
C MET A 1 21.76 -3.48 11.98
N PRO A 2 21.43 -2.21 11.63
CA PRO A 2 20.03 -1.81 11.54
C PRO A 2 19.41 -2.30 10.23
N PHE A 3 18.28 -2.99 10.39
CA PHE A 3 17.46 -3.54 9.33
C PHE A 3 16.67 -2.40 8.66
N PHE A 4 16.87 -2.19 7.35
CA PHE A 4 16.04 -1.28 6.56
C PHE A 4 14.70 -1.96 6.25
N PHE A 5 13.74 -1.84 7.17
CA PHE A 5 12.35 -2.20 6.90
C PHE A 5 11.74 -1.29 5.82
N SER A 6 10.91 -1.91 4.98
CA SER A 6 9.84 -1.32 4.19
C SER A 6 9.27 -0.04 4.84
N ARG A 7 9.68 1.14 4.37
CA ARG A 7 9.28 2.40 4.99
C ARG A 7 7.86 2.80 4.56
N GLN A 8 6.84 2.34 5.27
CA GLN A 8 5.49 2.92 5.28
C GLN A 8 5.30 3.54 6.65
N LEU A 9 4.93 4.82 6.74
CA LEU A 9 4.43 5.35 8.00
C LEU A 9 2.90 5.26 8.10
N THR A 10 2.38 5.41 9.33
CA THR A 10 1.00 5.09 9.81
C THR A 10 -0.04 6.17 10.30
N PRO A 11 -1.22 6.30 9.65
CA PRO A 11 -2.31 7.29 9.92
C PRO A 11 -3.49 7.02 10.87
N VAL A 12 -4.44 7.96 10.95
CA VAL A 12 -5.85 7.99 11.42
C VAL A 12 -6.65 8.92 10.45
N ILE A 13 -7.96 8.88 10.26
CA ILE A 13 -8.81 9.84 9.52
C ILE A 13 -9.79 10.45 10.51
N ILE A 14 -10.18 11.69 10.38
CA ILE A 14 -11.37 12.14 11.06
C ILE A 14 -12.19 12.95 10.10
N TYR A 15 -13.48 12.73 10.26
CA TYR A 15 -14.53 13.18 9.40
C TYR A 15 -15.59 13.89 10.24
N LYS A 16 -16.22 14.91 9.64
CA LYS A 16 -17.42 15.56 10.16
C LYS A 16 -18.47 15.63 9.05
N SER A 17 -19.66 15.11 9.32
CA SER A 17 -20.78 15.03 8.37
C SER A 17 -21.45 16.40 8.17
N ARG A 18 -22.01 16.60 6.97
CA ARG A 18 -22.61 17.84 6.44
C ARG A 18 -23.79 18.42 7.26
N GLU A 19 -24.41 17.65 8.15
CA GLU A 19 -25.69 18.04 8.79
C GLU A 19 -25.56 18.85 10.10
N GLY A 20 -24.35 19.23 10.53
CA GLY A 20 -24.16 19.98 11.78
C GLY A 20 -23.98 21.49 11.60
N LEU A 21 -24.97 22.22 11.11
CA LEU A 21 -24.98 23.69 11.13
C LEU A 21 -25.14 24.18 12.58
N TRP A 22 -24.15 24.89 13.12
CA TRP A 22 -24.33 25.72 14.31
C TRP A 22 -24.47 27.18 13.88
N GLY A 23 -25.53 27.81 14.36
CA GLY A 23 -25.74 29.25 14.28
C GLY A 23 -24.65 30.03 15.01
N ASP A 24 -24.54 31.27 14.59
CA ASP A 24 -23.66 32.37 14.98
C ASP A 24 -23.00 32.36 16.38
N GLN A 25 -21.76 32.90 16.38
CA GLN A 25 -20.93 33.41 17.49
C GLN A 25 -20.08 32.42 18.30
N THR A 26 -18.90 32.04 17.76
CA THR A 26 -17.57 32.23 18.41
C THR A 26 -16.43 31.77 17.48
N LEU A 27 -15.38 32.59 17.36
CA LEU A 27 -14.15 32.24 16.64
C LEU A 27 -13.50 30.99 17.27
N PHE A 28 -13.54 29.85 16.58
CA PHE A 28 -12.50 28.82 16.45
C PHE A 28 -13.08 27.72 15.56
N CYS A 29 -12.66 27.68 14.28
CA CYS A 29 -13.22 26.79 13.27
C CYS A 29 -13.18 25.32 13.74
N SER A 30 -14.33 24.66 13.59
CA SER A 30 -14.65 23.30 13.98
C SER A 30 -14.05 22.25 13.03
N ASN A 31 -13.66 21.10 13.58
CA ASN A 31 -12.45 20.37 13.22
C ASN A 31 -12.63 18.85 13.16
N ALA A 32 -11.78 18.18 12.38
CA ALA A 32 -11.78 16.73 12.17
C ALA A 32 -10.35 16.14 11.85
N ILE A 33 -9.63 15.61 12.87
CA ILE A 33 -8.28 14.94 12.92
C ILE A 33 -8.06 13.49 12.33
N THR A 34 -7.92 13.36 11.04
CA THR A 34 -7.04 12.32 10.47
C THR A 34 -5.71 12.32 11.23
N LEU A 35 -5.16 11.23 11.75
CA LEU A 35 -3.72 11.10 12.06
C LEU A 35 -3.03 10.69 10.76
N SER A 36 -1.79 11.04 10.52
CA SER A 36 -0.98 10.31 9.56
C SER A 36 0.28 9.94 10.23
N CYS A 37 0.86 8.91 9.74
CA CYS A 37 2.27 8.72 9.64
C CYS A 37 2.21 8.18 8.20
N THR A 38 2.94 8.75 7.25
CA THR A 38 3.23 8.13 5.95
C THR A 38 4.56 8.67 5.52
N LYS A 39 5.35 7.86 4.81
CA LYS A 39 6.73 8.26 4.56
C LYS A 39 6.58 9.22 3.41
N LEU A 40 6.62 10.49 3.76
CA LEU A 40 6.85 11.57 2.83
C LEU A 40 8.34 11.43 2.43
N ASP A 41 8.68 10.57 1.44
CA ASP A 41 9.87 10.89 0.65
C ASP A 41 9.44 12.04 -0.23
N ILE A 42 10.12 13.15 -0.01
CA ILE A 42 9.86 14.43 -0.65
C ILE A 42 10.98 14.65 -1.69
N GLY A 43 11.46 13.55 -2.30
CA GLY A 43 12.44 13.57 -3.39
C GLY A 43 11.81 13.53 -4.78
N SER A 44 10.52 13.20 -4.87
CA SER A 44 9.77 12.88 -6.09
C SER A 44 8.65 13.91 -6.26
N ARG A 45 8.12 14.21 -7.45
CA ARG A 45 6.99 15.17 -7.58
C ARG A 45 5.72 14.68 -6.84
N SER A 46 5.74 13.43 -6.38
CA SER A 46 4.75 12.75 -5.54
C SER A 46 5.26 12.58 -4.08
N LEU A 47 4.41 12.89 -3.11
CA LEU A 47 4.75 13.02 -1.68
C LEU A 47 4.68 11.70 -0.89
N LYS A 48 5.18 10.56 -1.41
CA LYS A 48 4.70 9.24 -0.91
C LYS A 48 5.74 8.11 -1.01
N VAL A 49 5.86 7.31 0.05
CA VAL A 49 6.58 6.02 0.05
C VAL A 49 5.71 4.94 0.64
N GLY A 50 5.42 3.97 -0.23
CA GLY A 50 4.55 2.84 0.03
C GLY A 50 3.08 3.23 0.01
N GLY A 51 2.21 2.23 -0.20
CA GLY A 51 0.78 2.46 -0.45
C GLY A 51 -0.01 3.18 0.65
N LEU A 52 0.52 3.31 1.87
CA LEU A 52 -0.14 4.03 2.95
C LEU A 52 -0.19 5.54 2.72
N GLY A 53 0.90 6.10 2.15
CA GLY A 53 0.98 7.49 1.66
C GLY A 53 -0.15 7.82 0.70
N ASP A 54 -0.31 6.95 -0.28
CA ASP A 54 -1.35 7.06 -1.29
C ASP A 54 -2.74 6.99 -0.70
N VAL A 55 -2.95 6.12 0.31
CA VAL A 55 -4.27 5.99 0.94
C VAL A 55 -4.71 7.26 1.62
N VAL A 56 -3.90 7.83 2.52
CA VAL A 56 -4.36 8.98 3.31
C VAL A 56 -4.60 10.20 2.44
N THR A 57 -3.64 10.53 1.60
CA THR A 57 -3.71 11.73 0.79
C THR A 57 -4.79 11.56 -0.28
N GLY A 58 -4.87 10.39 -0.91
CA GLY A 58 -5.88 10.08 -1.91
C GLY A 58 -7.31 10.05 -1.34
N LEU A 59 -7.53 9.26 -0.29
CA LEU A 59 -8.82 9.19 0.39
C LEU A 59 -9.21 10.54 1.00
N GLY A 60 -8.26 11.24 1.64
CA GLY A 60 -8.50 12.54 2.24
C GLY A 60 -8.94 13.59 1.21
N LYS A 61 -8.24 13.68 0.07
CA LYS A 61 -8.63 14.58 -1.04
C LYS A 61 -10.00 14.21 -1.61
N ALA A 62 -10.28 12.92 -1.83
CA ALA A 62 -11.57 12.48 -2.34
C ALA A 62 -12.71 12.82 -1.37
N LEU A 63 -12.53 12.57 -0.07
CA LEU A 63 -13.51 12.97 0.96
C LEU A 63 -13.69 14.49 1.03
N GLN A 64 -12.62 15.28 0.89
CA GLN A 64 -12.70 16.74 0.85
C GLN A 64 -13.48 17.24 -0.36
N LYS A 65 -13.27 16.66 -1.55
CA LYS A 65 -14.07 16.96 -2.76
C LYS A 65 -15.56 16.66 -2.56
N ARG A 66 -15.88 15.66 -1.74
CA ARG A 66 -17.26 15.31 -1.35
C ARG A 66 -17.84 16.22 -0.26
N GLY A 67 -17.10 17.25 0.15
CA GLY A 67 -17.57 18.30 1.06
C GLY A 67 -17.29 18.04 2.54
N HIS A 68 -16.48 17.03 2.87
CA HIS A 68 -16.10 16.76 4.25
C HIS A 68 -14.88 17.57 4.67
N LEU A 69 -14.83 17.92 5.95
CA LEU A 69 -13.61 18.45 6.55
C LEU A 69 -12.69 17.28 6.92
N VAL A 70 -11.44 17.33 6.47
CA VAL A 70 -10.41 16.31 6.69
C VAL A 70 -9.13 17.00 7.12
N GLU A 71 -8.60 16.72 8.31
CA GLU A 71 -7.33 17.28 8.81
C GLU A 71 -6.38 16.18 9.25
N ILE A 72 -5.09 16.16 8.89
CA ILE A 72 -4.13 15.11 9.23
C ILE A 72 -3.35 15.45 10.50
N VAL A 73 -2.87 14.48 11.30
CA VAL A 73 -2.12 14.68 12.55
C VAL A 73 -0.98 13.69 12.60
N LEU A 74 0.24 14.17 12.51
CA LEU A 74 1.45 13.38 12.34
C LEU A 74 2.36 13.48 13.55
N PRO A 75 3.16 12.45 13.89
CA PRO A 75 4.34 12.69 14.70
C PRO A 75 5.30 13.59 13.91
N LYS A 76 5.92 14.55 14.59
CA LYS A 76 6.93 15.42 13.98
C LYS A 76 8.29 14.72 13.99
N TYR A 77 8.65 14.05 12.89
CA TYR A 77 9.96 13.41 12.74
C TYR A 77 11.05 14.41 12.37
N ASP A 78 12.23 14.29 12.97
CA ASP A 78 13.41 15.07 12.58
C ASP A 78 13.89 14.78 11.15
N CYS A 79 13.70 13.54 10.67
CA CYS A 79 14.09 13.10 9.32
C CYS A 79 13.02 13.35 8.24
N MET A 80 11.95 14.09 8.55
CA MET A 80 10.95 14.48 7.56
C MET A 80 11.39 15.75 6.82
N GLN A 81 11.10 15.83 5.52
CA GLN A 81 11.39 16.99 4.70
C GLN A 81 10.23 18.01 4.82
N TYR A 82 10.48 19.17 5.45
CA TYR A 82 9.41 20.13 5.78
C TYR A 82 9.19 21.22 4.72
N ASP A 83 10.07 21.32 3.74
CA ASP A 83 10.07 22.28 2.64
C ASP A 83 8.81 22.20 1.74
N ARG A 84 8.16 21.04 1.70
CA ARG A 84 6.89 20.85 0.96
C ARG A 84 5.63 20.96 1.82
N VAL A 85 5.77 21.31 3.09
CA VAL A 85 4.63 21.65 3.93
C VAL A 85 4.38 23.15 3.81
N HIS A 86 3.28 23.51 3.16
CA HIS A 86 2.92 24.91 3.00
C HIS A 86 2.44 25.52 4.32
N ASN A 87 2.83 26.76 4.59
CA ASN A 87 2.44 27.52 5.78
C ASN A 87 2.75 26.82 7.11
N LEU A 88 3.86 26.06 7.17
CA LEU A 88 4.28 25.38 8.40
C LEU A 88 4.57 26.40 9.51
N ARG A 89 3.84 26.30 10.61
CA ARG A 89 4.02 27.16 11.80
C ARG A 89 3.67 26.43 13.09
N VAL A 90 4.23 26.89 14.20
CA VAL A 90 3.86 26.42 15.55
C VAL A 90 2.57 27.11 15.96
N LEU A 91 1.64 26.36 16.55
CA LEU A 91 0.52 26.95 17.26
C LEU A 91 0.95 27.35 18.66
N ASP A 92 0.47 28.50 19.13
CA ASP A 92 0.67 28.97 20.50
C ASP A 92 -0.27 28.26 21.48
N VAL A 93 -0.23 26.93 21.46
CA VAL A 93 -0.91 26.03 22.39
C VAL A 93 0.08 24.96 22.84
N VAL A 94 0.11 24.73 24.15
CA VAL A 94 0.89 23.65 24.74
C VAL A 94 -0.08 22.55 25.13
N VAL A 95 0.07 21.38 24.50
CA VAL A 95 -0.73 20.20 24.81
C VAL A 95 0.08 19.30 25.73
N GLU A 96 -0.46 18.93 26.89
CA GLU A 96 0.22 18.04 27.83
C GLU A 96 -0.33 16.61 27.75
N SER A 97 0.54 15.62 27.75
CA SER A 97 0.19 14.21 27.71
C SER A 97 0.87 13.43 28.81
N TYR A 98 0.11 12.63 29.54
CA TYR A 98 0.64 11.74 30.58
C TYR A 98 1.43 10.58 29.97
N PHE A 99 2.59 10.29 30.54
CA PHE A 99 3.36 9.09 30.28
C PHE A 99 4.21 8.72 31.51
N ASP A 100 4.28 7.46 31.92
CA ASP A 100 5.07 6.96 33.07
C ASP A 100 4.98 7.82 34.34
N GLY A 101 3.75 8.16 34.76
CA GLY A 101 3.53 8.92 35.99
C GLY A 101 3.78 10.43 35.88
N LYS A 102 4.10 10.96 34.70
CA LYS A 102 4.43 12.39 34.50
C LYS A 102 3.65 12.99 33.34
N LEU A 103 3.47 14.31 33.34
CA LEU A 103 2.96 15.06 32.20
C LEU A 103 4.13 15.58 31.35
N TYR A 104 4.05 15.37 30.04
CA TYR A 104 5.01 15.87 29.06
C TYR A 104 4.33 16.85 28.12
N LYS A 105 5.01 17.95 27.81
CA LYS A 105 4.55 18.96 26.87
C LYS A 105 4.72 18.48 25.43
N ASN A 106 3.83 18.90 24.55
CA ASN A 106 3.88 18.67 23.13
C ASN A 106 3.73 20.00 22.39
N LYS A 107 4.66 20.30 21.48
CA LYS A 107 4.50 21.42 20.56
C LYS A 107 3.66 20.97 19.38
N ILE A 108 2.67 21.78 19.02
CA ILE A 108 1.78 21.49 17.91
C ILE A 108 2.15 22.39 16.74
N TRP A 109 2.52 21.78 15.62
CA TRP A 109 2.76 22.47 14.36
C TRP A 109 1.57 22.27 13.45
N VAL A 110 1.31 23.23 12.56
CA VAL A 110 0.27 23.14 11.53
C VAL A 110 0.83 23.55 10.18
N GLY A 111 0.30 22.98 9.12
CA GLY A 111 0.57 23.33 7.74
C GLY A 111 -0.43 22.69 6.78
N THR A 112 -0.12 22.72 5.49
CA THR A 112 -0.95 22.13 4.44
C THR A 112 -0.11 21.28 3.50
N VAL A 113 -0.59 20.09 3.17
CA VAL A 113 0.05 19.14 2.25
C VAL A 113 -0.98 18.71 1.22
N GLU A 114 -0.72 18.97 -0.07
CA GLU A 114 -1.67 18.73 -1.17
C GLU A 114 -3.10 19.25 -0.94
N GLY A 115 -3.22 20.41 -0.27
CA GLY A 115 -4.51 21.02 0.06
C GLY A 115 -5.18 20.47 1.33
N LEU A 116 -4.61 19.42 1.95
CA LEU A 116 -5.10 18.87 3.22
C LEU A 116 -4.42 19.59 4.40
N PRO A 117 -5.19 20.08 5.39
CA PRO A 117 -4.63 20.62 6.63
C PRO A 117 -3.93 19.50 7.40
N VAL A 118 -2.75 19.78 7.96
CA VAL A 118 -1.91 18.82 8.67
C VAL A 118 -1.39 19.43 9.97
N TYR A 119 -1.49 18.69 11.07
CA TYR A 119 -0.87 18.96 12.35
C TYR A 119 0.34 18.05 12.53
N PHE A 120 1.39 18.54 13.18
CA PHE A 120 2.49 17.70 13.64
C PHE A 120 2.66 17.84 15.15
N ILE A 121 2.67 16.72 15.85
CA ILE A 121 2.92 16.64 17.29
C ILE A 121 4.41 16.40 17.49
N GLU A 122 5.08 17.37 18.10
CA GLU A 122 6.48 17.26 18.52
C GLU A 122 6.54 17.05 20.04
N PRO A 123 6.76 15.81 20.52
CA PRO A 123 6.88 15.53 21.94
C PRO A 123 8.13 16.15 22.55
N GLN A 124 7.97 16.86 23.67
CA GLN A 124 9.08 17.29 24.52
C GLN A 124 9.41 16.21 25.55
N HIS A 125 9.67 14.99 25.07
CA HIS A 125 9.99 13.82 25.90
C HIS A 125 11.52 13.61 25.98
N PRO A 126 12.10 13.27 27.15
CA PRO A 126 13.54 13.02 27.30
C PRO A 126 14.11 11.97 26.34
N ASP A 127 13.33 10.94 26.04
CA ASP A 127 13.73 9.84 25.14
C ASP A 127 13.73 10.22 23.65
N LYS A 128 13.35 11.46 23.30
CA LYS A 128 13.38 11.98 21.92
C LYS A 128 12.65 11.08 20.93
N PHE A 129 11.43 10.62 21.26
CA PHE A 129 10.70 9.59 20.50
C PHE A 129 10.61 9.82 18.97
N PHE A 130 10.66 11.05 18.46
CA PHE A 130 10.64 11.30 17.00
C PHE A 130 11.84 12.12 16.50
N CYS A 131 12.90 12.23 17.31
CA CYS A 131 14.14 12.94 16.96
C CYS A 131 15.34 11.97 17.00
N ARG A 132 15.31 10.95 16.13
CA ARG A 132 16.32 9.87 16.07
C ARG A 132 16.81 9.56 14.65
N GLY A 133 16.48 10.39 13.66
CA GLY A 133 16.88 10.20 12.26
C GLY A 133 16.19 9.05 11.53
N GLN A 134 15.22 8.38 12.18
CA GLN A 134 14.48 7.29 11.59
C GLN A 134 13.02 7.22 12.06
N PHE A 135 12.23 6.60 11.20
CA PHE A 135 10.80 6.50 11.37
C PHE A 135 10.36 5.31 12.23
N TYR A 136 10.95 4.14 11.96
CA TYR A 136 10.60 2.84 12.52
C TYR A 136 11.85 2.02 12.78
N GLY A 137 11.66 0.90 13.48
CA GLY A 137 12.72 -0.04 13.80
C GLY A 137 13.47 0.33 15.07
N GLU A 138 12.95 1.29 15.84
CA GLU A 138 13.45 1.52 17.19
C GLU A 138 12.98 0.40 18.12
N HIS A 139 13.86 0.04 19.05
CA HIS A 139 13.59 -1.00 20.05
C HIS A 139 12.38 -0.69 20.95
N ASP A 140 12.02 0.59 21.09
CA ASP A 140 10.91 1.12 21.88
C ASP A 140 9.75 1.65 21.00
N ASP A 141 9.64 1.23 19.74
CA ASP A 141 8.57 1.68 18.84
C ASP A 141 7.17 1.56 19.46
N PHE A 142 6.91 0.48 20.21
CA PHE A 142 5.66 0.34 20.96
C PHE A 142 5.36 1.57 21.83
N ARG A 143 6.34 2.01 22.62
CA ARG A 143 6.22 3.15 23.54
C ARG A 143 6.11 4.47 22.78
N ARG A 144 6.89 4.64 21.70
CA ARG A 144 6.84 5.82 20.81
C ARG A 144 5.42 6.04 20.29
N PHE A 145 4.81 4.98 19.75
CA PHE A 145 3.49 5.06 19.12
C PHE A 145 2.33 5.04 20.12
N LEU A 146 2.51 4.42 21.28
CA LEU A 146 1.60 4.54 22.42
C LEU A 146 1.55 5.99 22.92
N PHE A 147 2.70 6.63 23.11
CA PHE A 147 2.79 8.04 23.48
C PHE A 147 2.09 8.92 22.45
N PHE A 148 2.39 8.74 21.17
CA PHE A 148 1.79 9.54 20.09
C PHE A 148 0.27 9.39 20.04
N SER A 149 -0.25 8.16 20.09
CA SER A 149 -1.69 7.89 20.09
C SER A 149 -2.40 8.61 21.24
N ARG A 150 -1.75 8.67 22.41
CA ARG A 150 -2.26 9.42 23.55
C ARG A 150 -2.19 10.93 23.33
N ALA A 151 -1.05 11.47 22.90
CA ALA A 151 -0.87 12.89 22.64
C ALA A 151 -1.85 13.43 21.58
N ALA A 152 -2.24 12.62 20.61
CA ALA A 152 -3.28 12.94 19.64
C ALA A 152 -4.68 13.10 20.25
N LEU A 153 -5.05 12.24 21.19
CA LEU A 153 -6.31 12.36 21.93
C LEU A 153 -6.28 13.55 22.91
N GLU A 154 -5.13 13.86 23.49
CA GLU A 154 -4.95 15.09 24.28
C GLU A 154 -5.10 16.35 23.42
N LEU A 155 -4.55 16.36 22.20
CA LEU A 155 -4.77 17.45 21.24
C LEU A 155 -6.26 17.63 20.98
N LEU A 156 -7.00 16.55 20.69
CA LEU A 156 -8.45 16.59 20.50
C LEU A 156 -9.19 17.19 21.70
N LEU A 157 -8.92 16.67 22.89
CA LEU A 157 -9.59 17.07 24.12
C LEU A 157 -9.29 18.54 24.47
N GLN A 158 -8.02 18.92 24.51
CA GLN A 158 -7.58 20.24 24.98
C GLN A 158 -7.87 21.36 23.97
N SER A 159 -7.98 21.03 22.68
CA SER A 159 -8.45 22.00 21.66
C SER A 159 -9.97 22.02 21.49
N GLY A 160 -10.72 21.24 22.27
CA GLY A 160 -12.19 21.18 22.20
C GLY A 160 -12.73 20.57 20.90
N LYS A 161 -11.88 19.89 20.12
CA LYS A 161 -12.25 19.29 18.84
C LYS A 161 -13.12 18.05 19.08
N LYS A 162 -14.34 18.06 18.53
CA LYS A 162 -15.32 16.98 18.64
C LYS A 162 -15.75 16.50 17.26
N PRO A 163 -15.08 15.47 16.73
CA PRO A 163 -15.43 15.02 15.41
C PRO A 163 -16.33 13.80 15.37
N ASP A 164 -16.92 13.51 14.21
CA ASP A 164 -17.86 12.39 14.04
C ASP A 164 -17.15 11.03 13.90
N ILE A 165 -15.97 10.96 13.28
CA ILE A 165 -15.23 9.70 13.04
C ILE A 165 -13.78 9.86 13.44
N ILE A 166 -13.14 8.91 14.14
CA ILE A 166 -11.68 8.75 14.30
C ILE A 166 -11.25 7.44 13.62
N HIS A 167 -11.04 7.46 12.33
CA HIS A 167 -10.45 6.36 11.58
C HIS A 167 -9.00 6.20 11.97
N CYS A 168 -8.46 5.02 12.15
CA CYS A 168 -7.10 4.74 12.55
C CYS A 168 -6.48 3.87 11.47
N HIS A 169 -5.18 3.90 11.25
CA HIS A 169 -4.52 3.04 10.28
C HIS A 169 -3.35 2.36 10.96
N ASP A 170 -3.14 1.09 10.66
CA ASP A 170 -2.06 0.21 11.15
C ASP A 170 -1.73 0.24 12.65
N TRP A 171 -0.85 -0.66 13.06
CA TRP A 171 -0.61 -0.98 14.46
C TRP A 171 -0.16 0.23 15.30
N GLN A 172 0.49 1.22 14.70
CA GLN A 172 1.02 2.38 15.39
C GLN A 172 -0.06 3.31 15.95
N THR A 173 -1.28 3.30 15.38
CA THR A 173 -2.41 4.07 15.92
C THR A 173 -3.48 3.17 16.53
N ALA A 174 -3.22 1.87 16.61
CA ALA A 174 -4.16 0.89 17.12
C ALA A 174 -4.51 1.09 18.62
N PHE A 175 -3.73 1.91 19.33
CA PHE A 175 -3.98 2.29 20.72
C PHE A 175 -5.06 3.36 20.89
N VAL A 176 -5.40 4.10 19.83
CA VAL A 176 -6.38 5.20 19.90
C VAL A 176 -7.74 4.69 20.37
N ALA A 177 -8.19 3.53 19.88
CA ALA A 177 -9.48 2.96 20.24
C ALA A 177 -9.61 2.64 21.74
N PRO A 178 -8.74 1.80 22.34
CA PRO A 178 -8.81 1.53 23.78
C PRO A 178 -8.60 2.79 24.63
N LEU A 179 -7.64 3.66 24.27
CA LEU A 179 -7.43 4.94 24.97
C LEU A 179 -8.70 5.79 24.98
N TYR A 180 -9.34 5.95 23.82
CA TYR A 180 -10.53 6.78 23.67
C TYR A 180 -11.65 6.32 24.60
N TRP A 181 -11.99 5.03 24.60
CA TRP A 181 -13.09 4.50 25.40
C TRP A 181 -12.79 4.52 26.90
N ASP A 182 -11.59 4.13 27.31
CA ASP A 182 -11.26 3.99 28.73
C ASP A 182 -10.96 5.34 29.40
N LEU A 183 -10.30 6.27 28.69
CA LEU A 183 -9.75 7.48 29.31
C LEU A 183 -10.39 8.79 28.83
N TYR A 184 -10.86 8.87 27.59
CA TYR A 184 -11.28 10.14 26.99
C TYR A 184 -12.79 10.29 26.82
N ALA A 185 -13.52 9.19 26.62
CA ALA A 185 -14.98 9.20 26.58
C ALA A 185 -15.60 9.73 27.88
N PRO A 186 -15.12 9.34 29.08
CA PRO A 186 -15.58 9.95 30.34
C PRO A 186 -15.25 11.45 30.47
N LYS A 187 -14.25 11.94 29.71
CA LYS A 187 -13.78 13.35 29.74
C LYS A 187 -14.46 14.23 28.69
N GLY A 188 -15.43 13.70 27.93
CA GLY A 188 -16.23 14.47 26.96
C GLY A 188 -15.87 14.24 25.49
N LEU A 189 -14.89 13.38 25.18
CA LEU A 189 -14.70 12.85 23.82
C LEU A 189 -15.52 11.56 23.67
N ASN A 190 -16.85 11.67 23.60
CA ASN A 190 -17.76 10.51 23.61
C ASN A 190 -18.67 10.40 22.38
N SER A 191 -18.51 11.28 21.38
CA SER A 191 -19.37 11.34 20.19
C SER A 191 -18.74 10.67 18.95
N ALA A 192 -17.41 10.65 18.86
CA ALA A 192 -16.72 10.12 17.69
C ALA A 192 -16.88 8.59 17.56
N ARG A 193 -16.90 8.12 16.31
CA ARG A 193 -16.86 6.70 15.97
C ARG A 193 -15.48 6.32 15.45
N ILE A 194 -14.90 5.29 16.00
CA ILE A 194 -13.54 4.91 15.66
C ILE A 194 -13.57 3.93 14.48
N CYS A 195 -12.93 4.27 13.37
CA CYS A 195 -12.64 3.33 12.30
C CYS A 195 -11.19 2.84 12.45
N PHE A 196 -10.83 1.66 11.95
CA PHE A 196 -9.45 1.19 11.94
C PHE A 196 -9.17 0.42 10.66
N THR A 197 -8.23 0.85 9.83
CA THR A 197 -7.73 0.12 8.66
C THR A 197 -6.40 -0.54 8.96
N CYS A 198 -6.33 -1.86 8.81
CA CYS A 198 -5.03 -2.53 8.74
C CYS A 198 -4.65 -2.77 7.27
N HIS A 199 -3.53 -2.18 6.84
CA HIS A 199 -2.99 -2.28 5.49
C HIS A 199 -2.17 -3.54 5.29
N ASN A 200 -1.53 -4.01 6.37
CA ASN A 200 -0.81 -5.26 6.37
C ASN A 200 -0.81 -5.89 7.77
N PHE A 201 -1.52 -7.00 7.93
CA PHE A 201 -1.61 -7.74 9.18
C PHE A 201 -0.31 -8.45 9.59
N GLU A 202 0.75 -8.41 8.78
CA GLU A 202 2.07 -8.91 9.16
C GLU A 202 2.68 -8.12 10.33
N TYR A 203 2.39 -6.81 10.41
CA TYR A 203 2.94 -5.91 11.42
C TYR A 203 1.90 -5.58 12.49
N GLN A 204 2.06 -6.18 13.68
CA GLN A 204 1.05 -6.09 14.74
C GLN A 204 1.50 -5.32 15.99
N GLY A 205 2.80 -5.01 16.10
CA GLY A 205 3.34 -4.21 17.20
C GLY A 205 3.20 -4.84 18.58
N THR A 206 3.37 -6.17 18.71
CA THR A 206 3.19 -6.82 20.02
C THR A 206 4.26 -6.39 21.03
N ALA A 207 3.89 -6.31 22.31
CA ALA A 207 4.81 -5.99 23.41
C ALA A 207 4.33 -6.60 24.74
N PRO A 208 5.16 -6.62 25.80
CA PRO A 208 4.71 -7.00 27.13
C PRO A 208 3.51 -6.17 27.57
N ALA A 209 2.53 -6.81 28.22
CA ALA A 209 1.29 -6.16 28.63
C ALA A 209 1.51 -4.98 29.59
N SER A 210 2.56 -5.03 30.40
CA SER A 210 2.95 -3.97 31.35
C SER A 210 3.17 -2.61 30.69
N GLU A 211 3.54 -2.57 29.42
CA GLU A 211 3.78 -1.32 28.67
C GLU A 211 2.50 -0.45 28.54
N LEU A 212 1.30 -1.04 28.64
CA LEU A 212 0.05 -0.27 28.61
C LEU A 212 -0.06 0.71 29.81
N ALA A 213 0.52 0.36 30.96
CA ALA A 213 0.50 1.21 32.15
C ALA A 213 1.23 2.55 31.92
N SER A 214 2.21 2.59 31.01
CA SER A 214 2.95 3.81 30.67
C SER A 214 2.03 4.91 30.16
N CYS A 215 0.92 4.57 29.48
CA CYS A 215 -0.08 5.52 29.05
C CYS A 215 -1.33 5.55 29.94
N GLY A 216 -1.26 5.02 31.17
CA GLY A 216 -2.36 5.06 32.14
C GLY A 216 -3.53 4.14 31.83
N LEU A 217 -3.36 3.17 30.94
CA LEU A 217 -4.35 2.11 30.70
C LEU A 217 -4.23 1.01 31.77
N ASP A 218 -5.35 0.39 32.12
CA ASP A 218 -5.40 -0.72 33.06
C ASP A 218 -4.97 -2.03 32.38
N VAL A 219 -3.78 -2.51 32.75
CA VAL A 219 -3.16 -3.72 32.20
C VAL A 219 -4.04 -4.96 32.45
N HIS A 220 -4.63 -5.10 33.63
CA HIS A 220 -5.40 -6.29 33.99
C HIS A 220 -6.73 -6.34 33.23
N GLN A 221 -7.36 -5.19 33.00
CA GLN A 221 -8.59 -5.13 32.21
C GLN A 221 -8.36 -5.36 30.72
N LEU A 222 -7.22 -4.93 30.18
CA LEU A 222 -6.94 -5.03 28.74
C LEU A 222 -6.17 -6.28 28.33
N ASN A 223 -5.32 -6.85 29.19
CA ASN A 223 -4.60 -8.10 28.92
C ASN A 223 -5.50 -9.32 29.17
N ARG A 224 -6.58 -9.41 28.40
CA ARG A 224 -7.54 -10.52 28.40
C ARG A 224 -7.75 -11.10 27.01
N PRO A 225 -8.09 -12.39 26.88
CA PRO A 225 -8.31 -13.04 25.59
C PRO A 225 -9.35 -12.35 24.70
N ASP A 226 -10.41 -11.80 25.29
CA ASP A 226 -11.48 -11.07 24.59
C ASP A 226 -11.17 -9.58 24.37
N ARG A 227 -9.96 -9.14 24.76
CA ARG A 227 -9.47 -7.76 24.69
C ARG A 227 -8.16 -7.72 23.87
N MET A 228 -7.07 -7.18 24.44
CA MET A 228 -5.81 -6.94 23.73
C MET A 228 -4.78 -8.05 23.88
N GLN A 229 -5.02 -9.09 24.68
CA GLN A 229 -4.02 -10.16 24.90
C GLN A 229 -3.63 -10.83 23.58
N ASP A 230 -2.34 -11.04 23.35
CA ASP A 230 -1.87 -11.71 22.15
C ASP A 230 -2.33 -13.17 22.10
N ASN A 231 -2.73 -13.65 20.91
CA ASN A 231 -3.27 -15.02 20.76
C ASN A 231 -2.20 -16.11 20.92
N SER A 232 -0.91 -15.75 20.83
CA SER A 232 0.22 -16.69 20.94
C SER A 232 1.02 -16.53 22.24
N ALA A 233 0.88 -15.41 22.96
CA ALA A 233 1.62 -15.13 24.20
C ALA A 233 0.78 -14.35 25.23
N HIS A 234 0.41 -15.00 26.33
CA HIS A 234 -0.52 -14.48 27.33
C HIS A 234 0.02 -13.29 28.16
N ASP A 235 1.34 -13.16 28.27
CA ASP A 235 2.03 -12.04 28.92
C ASP A 235 2.15 -10.80 28.02
N ARG A 236 1.76 -10.93 26.75
CA ARG A 236 1.88 -9.90 25.73
C ARG A 236 0.52 -9.37 25.29
N VAL A 237 0.53 -8.15 24.78
CA VAL A 237 -0.61 -7.52 24.13
C VAL A 237 -0.33 -7.30 22.66
N ASN A 238 -1.41 -7.28 21.90
CA ASN A 238 -1.44 -7.09 20.47
C ASN A 238 -2.29 -5.84 20.16
N PRO A 239 -1.64 -4.70 19.83
CA PRO A 239 -2.35 -3.46 19.50
C PRO A 239 -3.38 -3.61 18.39
N VAL A 240 -3.05 -4.32 17.31
CA VAL A 240 -3.98 -4.54 16.18
C VAL A 240 -5.21 -5.31 16.63
N LYS A 241 -5.04 -6.36 17.45
CA LYS A 241 -6.17 -7.06 18.09
C LYS A 241 -7.04 -6.08 18.89
N GLY A 242 -6.41 -5.22 19.70
CA GLY A 242 -7.10 -4.16 20.43
C GLY A 242 -7.91 -3.25 19.52
N ALA A 243 -7.32 -2.72 18.45
CA ALA A 243 -8.05 -1.89 17.51
C ALA A 243 -9.21 -2.63 16.84
N VAL A 244 -9.06 -3.91 16.49
CA VAL A 244 -10.16 -4.73 15.96
C VAL A 244 -11.29 -4.86 16.99
N VAL A 245 -10.97 -5.09 18.27
CA VAL A 245 -11.95 -5.25 19.35
C VAL A 245 -12.68 -3.93 19.65
N PHE A 246 -11.95 -2.82 19.80
CA PHE A 246 -12.47 -1.56 20.33
C PHE A 246 -12.98 -0.58 19.25
N SER A 247 -12.59 -0.73 17.98
CA SER A 247 -13.08 0.14 16.91
C SER A 247 -14.52 -0.18 16.53
N ASN A 248 -15.24 0.83 16.05
CA ASN A 248 -16.62 0.69 15.58
C ASN A 248 -16.68 0.17 14.14
N ILE A 249 -15.70 0.54 13.32
CA ILE A 249 -15.51 0.07 11.96
C ILE A 249 -14.10 -0.49 11.87
N VAL A 250 -13.92 -1.65 11.24
CA VAL A 250 -12.62 -2.24 10.94
C VAL A 250 -12.57 -2.45 9.44
N THR A 251 -11.48 -2.02 8.79
CA THR A 251 -11.29 -2.20 7.36
C THR A 251 -9.92 -2.78 7.03
N THR A 252 -9.80 -3.32 5.83
CA THR A 252 -8.51 -3.60 5.19
C THR A 252 -8.60 -3.24 3.71
N VAL A 253 -7.49 -3.38 2.99
CA VAL A 253 -7.27 -2.71 1.70
C VAL A 253 -7.72 -3.51 0.47
N SER A 254 -8.43 -4.62 0.66
CA SER A 254 -9.12 -5.32 -0.43
C SER A 254 -10.16 -6.33 0.10
N PRO A 255 -11.26 -6.59 -0.65
CA PRO A 255 -12.23 -7.63 -0.32
C PRO A 255 -11.65 -9.03 -0.22
N THR A 256 -10.87 -9.47 -1.21
CA THR A 256 -10.23 -10.80 -1.18
C THR A 256 -9.28 -10.91 0.00
N TYR A 257 -8.46 -9.88 0.24
CA TYR A 257 -7.53 -9.88 1.37
C TYR A 257 -8.25 -9.98 2.72
N ALA A 258 -9.39 -9.30 2.87
CA ALA A 258 -10.23 -9.41 4.07
C ALA A 258 -10.71 -10.85 4.32
N GLN A 259 -10.99 -11.62 3.26
CA GLN A 259 -11.35 -13.04 3.40
C GLN A 259 -10.13 -13.89 3.73
N GLU A 260 -9.00 -13.66 3.05
CA GLU A 260 -7.77 -14.41 3.25
C GLU A 260 -7.30 -14.36 4.72
N VAL A 261 -7.27 -13.18 5.34
CA VAL A 261 -6.82 -13.01 6.73
C VAL A 261 -7.77 -13.58 7.79
N ARG A 262 -9.01 -13.91 7.40
CA ARG A 262 -10.00 -14.55 8.28
C ARG A 262 -9.94 -16.08 8.20
N THR A 263 -9.34 -16.61 7.14
CA THR A 263 -9.44 -18.03 6.81
C THR A 263 -8.24 -18.79 7.36
N ALA A 264 -8.48 -19.72 8.28
CA ALA A 264 -7.41 -20.45 8.97
C ALA A 264 -6.52 -21.28 8.02
N GLU A 265 -7.10 -21.85 6.95
CA GLU A 265 -6.34 -22.63 5.96
C GLU A 265 -5.41 -21.74 5.12
N GLN A 266 -5.94 -20.62 4.64
CA GLN A 266 -5.17 -19.61 3.92
C GLN A 266 -4.09 -19.01 4.83
N GLU A 267 -4.40 -18.78 6.10
CA GLU A 267 -3.43 -18.30 7.07
C GLU A 267 -2.32 -19.34 7.32
N LYS A 268 -2.64 -20.65 7.46
CA LYS A 268 -1.61 -21.70 7.59
C LYS A 268 -0.67 -21.74 6.38
N PHE A 269 -1.23 -21.62 5.16
CA PHE A 269 -0.43 -21.55 3.94
C PHE A 269 0.44 -20.28 3.89
N GLN A 270 -0.10 -19.13 4.29
CA GLN A 270 0.66 -17.89 4.35
C GLN A 270 1.75 -17.94 5.44
N ILE A 271 1.46 -18.50 6.61
CA ILE A 271 2.42 -18.70 7.72
C ILE A 271 3.54 -19.63 7.30
N SER A 272 3.27 -20.73 6.57
CA SER A 272 4.32 -21.62 6.07
C SER A 272 5.27 -20.92 5.09
N LEU A 273 4.81 -19.82 4.47
CA LEU A 273 5.59 -18.95 3.59
C LEU A 273 6.11 -17.70 4.31
N GLY A 274 5.92 -17.58 5.63
CA GLY A 274 6.38 -16.46 6.45
C GLY A 274 5.59 -15.15 6.29
N VAL A 275 4.38 -15.21 5.73
CA VAL A 275 3.51 -14.04 5.42
C VAL A 275 2.11 -14.19 6.06
N GLY A 276 1.22 -13.19 5.92
CA GLY A 276 -0.21 -13.31 6.27
C GLY A 276 -0.67 -12.69 7.60
N GLY A 277 -1.81 -13.18 8.13
CA GLY A 277 -2.56 -12.64 9.28
C GLY A 277 -1.98 -12.89 10.69
N ARG A 278 -0.91 -13.69 10.78
CA ARG A 278 -0.08 -13.94 11.99
C ARG A 278 -0.87 -14.21 13.28
N GLY A 279 -1.93 -15.00 13.21
CA GLY A 279 -2.68 -15.50 14.37
C GLY A 279 -3.94 -14.71 14.74
N LEU A 280 -4.36 -13.72 13.94
CA LEU A 280 -5.56 -12.92 14.21
C LEU A 280 -6.84 -13.42 13.52
N HIS A 281 -6.78 -14.50 12.73
CA HIS A 281 -7.93 -15.02 11.97
C HIS A 281 -9.19 -15.24 12.84
N SER A 282 -9.03 -15.75 14.06
CA SER A 282 -10.12 -16.03 14.99
C SER A 282 -10.78 -14.74 15.49
N THR A 283 -9.97 -13.73 15.85
CA THR A 283 -10.45 -12.40 16.26
C THR A 283 -11.16 -11.69 15.11
N LEU A 284 -10.59 -11.72 13.90
CA LEU A 284 -11.18 -11.09 12.72
C LEU A 284 -12.50 -11.77 12.32
N SER A 285 -12.56 -13.10 12.43
CA SER A 285 -13.79 -13.86 12.20
C SER A 285 -14.88 -13.53 13.22
N PHE A 286 -14.54 -13.45 14.50
CA PHE A 286 -15.47 -13.07 15.56
C PHE A 286 -16.03 -11.65 15.34
N HIS A 287 -15.21 -10.72 14.88
CA HIS A 287 -15.61 -9.34 14.60
C HIS A 287 -16.02 -9.08 13.13
N SER A 288 -16.32 -10.13 12.37
CA SER A 288 -16.62 -10.06 10.93
C SER A 288 -17.73 -9.06 10.55
N LYS A 289 -18.75 -8.87 11.40
CA LYS A 289 -19.85 -7.93 11.15
C LYS A 289 -19.43 -6.47 10.98
N LYS A 290 -18.26 -6.10 11.50
CA LYS A 290 -17.69 -4.75 11.40
C LYS A 290 -16.37 -4.72 10.64
N PHE A 291 -15.97 -5.83 10.01
CA PHE A 291 -14.71 -5.96 9.28
C PHE A 291 -14.96 -6.07 7.78
N VAL A 292 -14.48 -5.09 7.01
CA VAL A 292 -14.76 -4.93 5.58
C VAL A 292 -13.47 -4.70 4.78
N GLY A 293 -13.33 -5.32 3.62
CA GLY A 293 -12.26 -4.99 2.67
C GLY A 293 -12.70 -3.92 1.70
N ILE A 294 -11.95 -2.82 1.57
CA ILE A 294 -12.19 -1.76 0.58
C ILE A 294 -10.92 -1.63 -0.25
N LEU A 295 -11.06 -1.79 -1.56
CA LEU A 295 -9.94 -1.66 -2.50
C LEU A 295 -9.42 -0.22 -2.52
N ASN A 296 -8.11 -0.03 -2.50
CA ASN A 296 -7.50 1.30 -2.60
C ASN A 296 -7.62 1.87 -4.03
N GLY A 297 -7.68 3.19 -4.14
CA GLY A 297 -7.49 3.90 -5.40
C GLY A 297 -6.02 4.27 -5.66
N ILE A 298 -5.77 4.82 -6.84
CA ILE A 298 -4.49 5.44 -7.22
C ILE A 298 -4.64 6.95 -7.44
N ASP A 299 -3.53 7.66 -7.35
CA ASP A 299 -3.44 9.06 -7.69
C ASP A 299 -3.42 9.23 -9.21
N VAL A 300 -4.60 9.39 -9.81
CA VAL A 300 -4.78 9.47 -11.27
C VAL A 300 -4.23 10.75 -11.88
N ASP A 301 -3.92 11.77 -11.08
CA ASP A 301 -3.25 12.99 -11.54
C ASP A 301 -1.74 12.77 -11.65
N ALA A 302 -1.15 12.11 -10.64
CA ALA A 302 0.25 11.72 -10.67
C ALA A 302 0.55 10.63 -11.71
N TRP A 303 -0.37 9.67 -11.87
CA TRP A 303 -0.25 8.54 -12.80
C TRP A 303 -1.11 8.76 -14.05
N ASN A 304 -0.77 9.78 -14.84
CA ASN A 304 -1.53 10.19 -16.02
C ASN A 304 -0.66 10.21 -17.31
N PRO A 305 -0.72 9.20 -18.19
CA PRO A 305 0.10 9.18 -19.40
C PRO A 305 -0.16 10.36 -20.35
N ALA A 306 -1.29 11.07 -20.22
CA ALA A 306 -1.61 12.24 -21.04
C ALA A 306 -0.94 13.53 -20.56
N ALA A 307 -0.50 13.59 -19.29
CA ALA A 307 0.09 14.77 -18.67
C ALA A 307 1.44 14.49 -17.98
N ASP A 308 1.90 13.24 -18.01
CA ASP A 308 3.11 12.81 -17.33
C ASP A 308 4.36 13.41 -18.00
N THR A 309 5.06 14.24 -17.23
CA THR A 309 6.26 14.97 -17.66
C THR A 309 7.51 14.10 -17.71
N PHE A 310 7.48 12.88 -17.16
CA PHE A 310 8.59 11.94 -17.27
C PHE A 310 8.60 11.20 -18.61
N LEU A 311 7.49 11.21 -19.34
CA LEU A 311 7.38 10.55 -20.64
C LEU A 311 8.02 11.38 -21.75
N LYS A 312 8.65 10.70 -22.71
CA LYS A 312 9.16 11.33 -23.93
C LYS A 312 8.00 11.85 -24.79
N VAL A 313 6.93 11.06 -24.90
CA VAL A 313 5.73 11.39 -25.67
C VAL A 313 4.50 11.00 -24.83
N GLN A 314 3.68 11.97 -24.48
CA GLN A 314 2.41 11.73 -23.77
C GLN A 314 1.41 11.03 -24.69
N TYR A 315 0.49 10.28 -24.10
CA TYR A 315 -0.51 9.49 -24.84
C TYR A 315 -1.75 9.23 -23.99
N ASN A 316 -2.80 8.67 -24.59
CA ASN A 316 -4.03 8.32 -23.88
C ASN A 316 -4.71 7.10 -24.53
N ALA A 317 -5.83 6.66 -23.97
CA ALA A 317 -6.52 5.46 -24.46
C ALA A 317 -7.00 5.57 -25.92
N ASN A 318 -7.22 6.78 -26.43
CA ASN A 318 -7.68 6.99 -27.82
C ASN A 318 -6.51 7.15 -28.81
N ASP A 319 -5.29 7.41 -28.32
CA ASP A 319 -4.08 7.53 -29.13
C ASP A 319 -2.90 6.86 -28.41
N LEU A 320 -2.57 5.64 -28.82
CA LEU A 320 -1.49 4.82 -28.25
C LEU A 320 -0.13 5.08 -28.89
N HIS A 321 0.00 6.01 -29.85
CA HIS A 321 1.27 6.26 -30.56
C HIS A 321 2.44 6.56 -29.60
N GLY A 322 2.18 7.37 -28.56
CA GLY A 322 3.21 7.69 -27.57
C GLY A 322 3.71 6.47 -26.79
N LYS A 323 2.92 5.39 -26.68
CA LYS A 323 3.37 4.14 -26.03
C LYS A 323 4.56 3.53 -26.79
N THR A 324 4.45 3.42 -28.11
CA THR A 324 5.53 2.92 -28.98
C THR A 324 6.77 3.81 -28.91
N GLU A 325 6.59 5.13 -28.92
CA GLU A 325 7.69 6.09 -28.81
C GLU A 325 8.43 6.00 -27.47
N ASN A 326 7.69 5.85 -26.37
CA ASN A 326 8.29 5.64 -25.05
C ASN A 326 9.03 4.30 -24.97
N LYS A 327 8.51 3.23 -25.59
CA LYS A 327 9.20 1.93 -25.67
C LYS A 327 10.54 2.04 -26.39
N ILE A 328 10.58 2.70 -27.55
CA ILE A 328 11.82 2.94 -28.31
C ILE A 328 12.80 3.80 -27.50
N ALA A 329 12.29 4.83 -26.82
CA ALA A 329 13.11 5.69 -25.98
C ALA A 329 13.75 4.93 -24.82
N LEU A 330 12.97 4.09 -24.13
CA LEU A 330 13.45 3.28 -23.01
C LEU A 330 14.47 2.23 -23.49
N ARG A 331 14.22 1.56 -24.63
CA ARG A 331 15.18 0.63 -25.24
C ARG A 331 16.52 1.31 -25.48
N LYS A 332 16.51 2.49 -26.11
CA LYS A 332 17.71 3.28 -26.35
C LYS A 332 18.41 3.69 -25.05
N PHE A 333 17.65 4.19 -24.06
CA PHE A 333 18.19 4.61 -22.77
C PHE A 333 18.86 3.46 -22.01
N LEU A 334 18.29 2.27 -22.08
CA LEU A 334 18.81 1.07 -21.41
C LEU A 334 19.80 0.27 -22.27
N GLY A 335 20.10 0.70 -23.51
CA GLY A 335 20.96 -0.05 -24.43
C GLY A 335 20.42 -1.44 -24.77
N LEU A 336 19.09 -1.58 -24.90
CA LEU A 336 18.42 -2.78 -25.39
C LEU A 336 18.34 -2.73 -26.92
N SER A 337 18.21 -3.90 -27.55
CA SER A 337 18.04 -3.97 -29.01
C SER A 337 16.74 -3.29 -29.47
N ASN A 338 16.87 -2.49 -30.54
CA ASN A 338 15.75 -1.89 -31.28
C ASN A 338 15.29 -2.77 -32.45
N VAL A 339 15.93 -3.93 -32.66
CA VAL A 339 15.84 -4.71 -33.91
C VAL A 339 15.54 -6.18 -33.62
N ASP A 340 14.71 -6.75 -34.48
CA ASP A 340 14.28 -8.16 -34.56
C ASP A 340 15.48 -9.09 -34.91
N VAL A 341 16.45 -9.28 -34.01
CA VAL A 341 17.72 -9.97 -34.35
C VAL A 341 17.58 -11.50 -34.42
N ARG A 342 17.22 -12.03 -35.59
CA ARG A 342 17.32 -13.45 -35.94
C ARG A 342 18.74 -14.00 -35.73
N GLN A 343 19.07 -14.53 -34.55
CA GLN A 343 20.10 -15.56 -34.43
C GLN A 343 19.67 -16.61 -33.38
N PRO A 344 19.68 -17.91 -33.73
CA PRO A 344 19.54 -18.97 -32.74
C PRO A 344 20.81 -19.01 -31.88
N MET A 345 20.65 -18.96 -30.56
CA MET A 345 21.76 -19.11 -29.62
C MET A 345 22.31 -20.53 -29.72
N ALA A 346 23.61 -20.67 -29.98
CA ALA A 346 24.33 -21.92 -29.68
C ALA A 346 24.46 -22.06 -28.15
N PRO A 347 24.35 -23.27 -27.59
CA PRO A 347 24.50 -23.47 -26.15
C PRO A 347 25.94 -23.18 -25.73
N HIS A 348 26.17 -22.07 -25.03
CA HIS A 348 27.47 -21.82 -24.38
C HIS A 348 27.63 -22.79 -23.20
N SER A 349 28.66 -23.61 -23.32
CA SER A 349 29.07 -24.64 -22.37
C SER A 349 29.63 -24.05 -21.08
N SER A 350 28.75 -23.73 -20.14
CA SER A 350 29.05 -23.75 -18.69
C SER A 350 27.74 -23.56 -17.91
N CYS A 351 26.78 -24.46 -18.13
CA CYS A 351 25.57 -24.53 -17.32
C CYS A 351 25.56 -25.87 -16.57
N VAL A 352 25.37 -25.77 -15.27
CA VAL A 352 25.25 -26.88 -14.32
C VAL A 352 24.12 -27.81 -14.81
N LYS A 353 24.41 -29.12 -14.78
CA LYS A 353 23.53 -30.20 -15.22
C LYS A 353 22.10 -30.05 -14.67
N LEU A 354 21.18 -29.60 -15.52
CA LEU A 354 19.76 -29.97 -15.44
C LEU A 354 19.49 -30.93 -16.59
N SER A 355 18.96 -32.10 -16.24
CA SER A 355 18.83 -33.26 -17.12
C SER A 355 17.84 -33.04 -18.26
N ALA A 356 18.37 -33.14 -19.48
CA ALA A 356 17.80 -33.69 -20.70
C ALA A 356 16.30 -33.47 -20.98
N TRP A 357 15.99 -32.41 -21.73
CA TRP A 357 14.82 -32.36 -22.60
C TRP A 357 15.31 -32.17 -24.05
N LYS A 358 14.97 -33.13 -24.92
CA LYS A 358 15.32 -33.12 -26.35
C LYS A 358 14.47 -32.10 -27.10
N TYR A 359 15.10 -31.04 -27.60
CA TYR A 359 14.52 -30.14 -28.60
C TYR A 359 14.19 -30.92 -29.87
N HIS A 360 12.91 -30.92 -30.28
CA HIS A 360 12.50 -31.27 -31.63
C HIS A 360 12.39 -29.96 -32.42
N GLU A 361 13.16 -29.86 -33.51
CA GLU A 361 13.09 -28.76 -34.46
C GLU A 361 11.76 -28.82 -35.22
N HIS A 362 10.84 -27.91 -34.90
CA HIS A 362 9.77 -27.52 -35.81
C HIS A 362 9.96 -26.05 -36.19
N SER A 363 10.52 -25.85 -37.37
CA SER A 363 10.59 -24.58 -38.07
C SER A 363 9.19 -24.17 -38.56
N PHE A 364 8.59 -23.14 -37.96
CA PHE A 364 7.60 -22.24 -38.57
C PHE A 364 7.22 -21.16 -37.55
N ILE A 365 7.89 -19.99 -37.55
CA ILE A 365 7.35 -18.77 -36.93
C ILE A 365 7.54 -17.59 -37.88
N SER A 366 6.41 -17.07 -38.34
CA SER A 366 6.25 -15.91 -39.21
C SER A 366 6.51 -14.58 -38.50
N LYS A 367 6.76 -13.54 -39.32
CA LYS A 367 6.94 -12.10 -39.07
C LYS A 367 6.43 -11.55 -37.71
N SER A 368 7.25 -10.69 -37.07
CA SER A 368 7.00 -9.83 -35.89
C SER A 368 7.08 -10.51 -34.51
N THR A 369 8.27 -10.96 -34.08
CA THR A 369 8.42 -11.68 -32.80
C THR A 369 9.17 -10.95 -31.69
N ARG A 370 9.71 -9.73 -31.88
CA ARG A 370 10.53 -9.06 -30.83
C ARG A 370 10.14 -7.63 -30.45
N ASP A 371 8.85 -7.37 -30.34
CA ASP A 371 8.32 -6.12 -29.78
C ASP A 371 7.82 -6.19 -28.33
N HIS A 372 7.87 -7.38 -27.72
CA HIS A 372 7.30 -7.63 -26.39
C HIS A 372 8.24 -7.18 -25.28
N MET A 373 7.78 -6.26 -24.44
CA MET A 373 8.48 -5.84 -23.23
C MET A 373 7.67 -6.21 -21.98
N VAL A 374 8.29 -6.99 -21.10
CA VAL A 374 7.78 -7.30 -19.76
C VAL A 374 8.47 -6.38 -18.76
N GLY A 375 7.67 -5.53 -18.11
CA GLY A 375 8.11 -4.67 -17.02
C GLY A 375 7.88 -5.32 -15.66
N CYS A 376 8.79 -5.04 -14.71
CA CYS A 376 8.62 -5.38 -13.32
C CYS A 376 9.19 -4.26 -12.43
N ILE A 377 8.34 -3.64 -11.61
CA ILE A 377 8.76 -2.64 -10.61
C ILE A 377 8.31 -3.14 -9.25
N THR A 378 9.26 -3.48 -8.39
CA THR A 378 8.94 -4.02 -7.05
C THR A 378 10.13 -3.99 -6.10
N ARG A 379 9.84 -4.05 -4.80
CA ARG A 379 10.88 -4.33 -3.80
C ARG A 379 11.23 -5.82 -3.87
N LEU A 380 12.51 -6.14 -3.86
CA LEU A 380 12.98 -7.51 -3.94
C LEU A 380 13.00 -8.16 -2.56
N VAL A 381 11.83 -8.57 -2.08
CA VAL A 381 11.62 -9.25 -0.78
C VAL A 381 10.80 -10.52 -0.98
N PRO A 382 10.90 -11.55 -0.10
CA PRO A 382 10.22 -12.83 -0.29
C PRO A 382 8.71 -12.70 -0.59
N GLN A 383 8.02 -11.77 0.07
CA GLN A 383 6.62 -11.43 -0.16
C GLN A 383 6.30 -11.16 -1.64
N LYS A 384 7.22 -10.55 -2.39
CA LYS A 384 7.04 -10.15 -3.80
C LYS A 384 7.40 -11.27 -4.79
N GLY A 385 7.65 -12.48 -4.31
CA GLY A 385 7.91 -13.63 -5.18
C GLY A 385 9.24 -13.54 -5.91
N VAL A 386 10.33 -13.19 -5.22
CA VAL A 386 11.66 -13.00 -5.84
C VAL A 386 12.14 -14.19 -6.68
N HIS A 387 11.80 -15.41 -6.28
CA HIS A 387 12.09 -16.63 -7.04
C HIS A 387 11.27 -16.71 -8.34
N LEU A 388 10.02 -16.25 -8.31
CA LEU A 388 9.14 -16.15 -9.48
C LEU A 388 9.58 -15.03 -10.43
N ILE A 389 10.05 -13.89 -9.89
CA ILE A 389 10.65 -12.81 -10.69
C ILE A 389 11.89 -13.33 -11.42
N ARG A 390 12.79 -14.02 -10.70
CA ARG A 390 13.97 -14.66 -11.30
C ARG A 390 13.56 -15.59 -12.43
N HIS A 391 12.59 -16.47 -12.20
CA HIS A 391 12.07 -17.37 -13.22
C HIS A 391 11.49 -16.63 -14.44
N ALA A 392 10.69 -15.58 -14.20
CA ALA A 392 10.08 -14.78 -15.25
C ALA A 392 11.09 -14.06 -16.16
N ILE A 393 12.26 -13.66 -15.62
CA ILE A 393 13.35 -13.09 -16.42
C ILE A 393 13.79 -14.09 -17.51
N TYR A 394 14.07 -15.34 -17.11
CA TYR A 394 14.51 -16.37 -18.06
C TYR A 394 13.38 -16.80 -18.99
N ARG A 395 12.15 -17.00 -18.47
CA ARG A 395 11.02 -17.38 -19.30
C ARG A 395 10.69 -16.34 -20.37
N THR A 396 10.77 -15.06 -20.03
CA THR A 396 10.56 -13.96 -20.99
C THR A 396 11.57 -14.03 -22.13
N LEU A 397 12.83 -14.34 -21.82
CA LEU A 397 13.88 -14.51 -22.83
C LEU A 397 13.62 -15.72 -23.73
N GLU A 398 13.19 -16.86 -23.17
CA GLU A 398 12.81 -18.06 -23.93
C GLU A 398 11.67 -17.80 -24.92
N LEU A 399 10.72 -16.94 -24.53
CA LEU A 399 9.59 -16.51 -25.38
C LEU A 399 10.01 -15.44 -26.42
N GLY A 400 11.28 -15.01 -26.43
CA GLY A 400 11.80 -14.00 -27.34
C GLY A 400 11.46 -12.55 -26.96
N GLY A 401 11.05 -12.31 -25.71
CA GLY A 401 10.72 -10.98 -25.18
C GLY A 401 11.90 -10.26 -24.53
N GLN A 402 11.67 -8.98 -24.20
CA GLN A 402 12.56 -8.17 -23.37
C GLN A 402 12.04 -8.09 -21.93
N PHE A 403 12.94 -8.06 -20.95
CA PHE A 403 12.59 -7.91 -19.54
C PHE A 403 13.31 -6.72 -18.93
N VAL A 404 12.56 -5.85 -18.25
CA VAL A 404 13.10 -4.72 -17.51
C VAL A 404 12.64 -4.77 -16.06
N LEU A 405 13.60 -4.87 -15.14
CA LEU A 405 13.36 -4.82 -13.69
C LEU A 405 13.85 -3.49 -13.12
N LEU A 406 13.03 -2.86 -12.29
CA LEU A 406 13.44 -1.76 -11.41
C LEU A 406 13.09 -2.09 -9.96
N GLY A 407 14.10 -2.21 -9.11
CA GLY A 407 13.87 -2.56 -7.72
C GLY A 407 15.12 -3.01 -6.97
N SER A 408 15.16 -2.75 -5.66
CA SER A 408 16.25 -3.18 -4.79
C SER A 408 15.74 -4.04 -3.64
N SER A 409 16.66 -4.77 -3.00
CA SER A 409 16.38 -5.55 -1.80
C SER A 409 17.03 -4.92 -0.57
N PRO A 410 16.30 -4.79 0.56
CA PRO A 410 16.93 -4.53 1.85
C PRO A 410 17.63 -5.78 2.42
N VAL A 411 17.38 -6.95 1.83
CA VAL A 411 17.92 -8.24 2.30
C VAL A 411 19.20 -8.53 1.52
N ALA A 412 20.35 -8.45 2.20
CA ALA A 412 21.67 -8.47 1.56
C ALA A 412 21.93 -9.70 0.66
N HIS A 413 21.42 -10.88 1.01
CA HIS A 413 21.62 -12.06 0.17
C HIS A 413 20.78 -12.03 -1.11
N ILE A 414 19.54 -11.53 -1.05
CA ILE A 414 18.67 -11.33 -2.22
C ILE A 414 19.25 -10.23 -3.12
N GLN A 415 19.74 -9.14 -2.51
CA GLN A 415 20.40 -8.05 -3.25
C GLN A 415 21.59 -8.59 -4.06
N ARG A 416 22.50 -9.34 -3.41
CA ARG A 416 23.66 -9.95 -4.08
C ARG A 416 23.28 -10.94 -5.18
N GLU A 417 22.22 -11.71 -4.98
CA GLU A 417 21.71 -12.62 -6.00
C GLU A 417 21.29 -11.88 -7.26
N PHE A 418 20.46 -10.83 -7.11
CA PHE A 418 20.00 -10.02 -8.25
C PHE A 418 21.14 -9.20 -8.88
N GLU A 419 22.14 -8.77 -8.11
CA GLU A 419 23.36 -8.18 -8.66
C GLU A 419 24.13 -9.18 -9.52
N GLY A 420 24.20 -10.44 -9.11
CA GLY A 420 24.77 -11.52 -9.93
C GLY A 420 24.03 -11.70 -11.26
N ILE A 421 22.69 -11.70 -11.23
CA ILE A 421 21.85 -11.78 -12.44
C ILE A 421 22.05 -10.53 -13.31
N ALA A 422 22.07 -9.34 -12.73
CA ALA A 422 22.29 -8.08 -13.45
C ALA A 422 23.65 -8.07 -14.15
N ASN A 423 24.71 -8.53 -13.48
CA ASN A 423 26.04 -8.65 -14.05
C ASN A 423 26.10 -9.68 -15.20
N HIS A 424 25.38 -10.80 -15.07
CA HIS A 424 25.27 -11.79 -16.14
C HIS A 424 24.63 -11.21 -17.41
N PHE A 425 23.65 -10.32 -17.26
CA PHE A 425 22.90 -9.73 -18.37
C PHE A 425 23.36 -8.32 -18.77
N VAL A 426 24.44 -7.78 -18.21
CA VAL A 426 24.84 -6.36 -18.40
C VAL A 426 25.02 -5.98 -19.88
N ASN A 427 25.55 -6.89 -20.70
CA ASN A 427 25.76 -6.69 -22.14
C ASN A 427 24.71 -7.40 -23.02
N HIS A 428 23.65 -7.95 -22.42
CA HIS A 428 22.65 -8.72 -23.15
C HIS A 428 21.64 -7.81 -23.86
N ASP A 429 21.19 -8.11 -25.07
CA ASP A 429 20.34 -7.20 -25.85
C ASP A 429 18.88 -7.08 -25.36
N HIS A 430 18.44 -7.98 -24.48
CA HIS A 430 17.03 -8.12 -24.11
C HIS A 430 16.70 -7.96 -22.61
N ILE A 431 17.69 -7.97 -21.72
CA ILE A 431 17.44 -8.04 -20.27
C ILE A 431 18.19 -6.91 -19.55
N ARG A 432 17.49 -6.12 -18.75
CA ARG A 432 18.09 -5.05 -17.93
C ARG A 432 17.49 -5.04 -16.53
N LEU A 433 18.35 -5.10 -15.52
CA LEU A 433 17.98 -5.03 -14.10
C LEU A 433 18.60 -3.77 -13.49
N ILE A 434 17.75 -2.87 -12.99
CA ILE A 434 18.13 -1.60 -12.37
C ILE A 434 17.85 -1.72 -10.87
N LEU A 435 18.91 -1.95 -10.08
CA LEU A 435 18.80 -2.30 -8.66
C LEU A 435 18.82 -1.10 -7.73
N LYS A 436 17.97 -0.10 -8.01
CA LYS A 436 17.84 1.14 -7.24
C LYS A 436 16.39 1.63 -7.24
N TYR A 437 16.13 2.67 -6.46
CA TYR A 437 14.91 3.46 -6.59
C TYR A 437 15.12 4.57 -7.63
N ASP A 438 14.16 4.73 -8.55
CA ASP A 438 14.19 5.77 -9.59
C ASP A 438 12.76 6.07 -10.07
N GLU A 439 12.19 7.20 -9.64
CA GLU A 439 10.81 7.57 -9.98
C GLU A 439 10.65 7.77 -11.49
N SER A 440 11.47 8.62 -12.10
CA SER A 440 11.36 8.94 -13.54
C SER A 440 11.45 7.68 -14.41
N LEU A 441 12.35 6.76 -14.05
CA LEU A 441 12.47 5.49 -14.77
C LEU A 441 11.25 4.59 -14.56
N SER A 442 10.61 4.62 -13.37
CA SER A 442 9.41 3.83 -13.10
C SER A 442 8.26 4.20 -14.04
N HIS A 443 8.02 5.50 -14.26
CA HIS A 443 7.03 6.01 -15.22
C HIS A 443 7.34 5.56 -16.65
N SER A 444 8.62 5.66 -17.04
CA SER A 444 9.09 5.23 -18.36
C SER A 444 8.87 3.72 -18.58
N ILE A 445 9.13 2.89 -17.57
CA ILE A 445 8.92 1.43 -17.63
C ILE A 445 7.44 1.11 -17.76
N PHE A 446 6.55 1.74 -16.97
CA PHE A 446 5.10 1.53 -17.13
C PHE A 446 4.61 1.91 -18.53
N ALA A 447 5.06 3.04 -19.06
CA ALA A 447 4.69 3.47 -20.41
C ALA A 447 5.19 2.53 -21.51
N ALA A 448 6.44 2.09 -21.42
CA ALA A 448 7.10 1.27 -22.42
C ALA A 448 6.65 -0.20 -22.43
N SER A 449 6.22 -0.74 -21.29
CA SER A 449 5.93 -2.17 -21.14
C SER A 449 4.62 -2.57 -21.82
N ASP A 450 4.60 -3.73 -22.47
CA ASP A 450 3.36 -4.34 -22.97
C ASP A 450 2.69 -5.17 -21.89
N PHE A 451 3.52 -5.90 -21.14
CA PHE A 451 3.11 -6.73 -20.02
C PHE A 451 3.75 -6.22 -18.74
N PHE A 452 3.02 -6.31 -17.64
CA PHE A 452 3.56 -5.99 -16.32
C PHE A 452 3.43 -7.18 -15.39
N ILE A 453 4.55 -7.75 -14.93
CA ILE A 453 4.49 -8.93 -14.08
C ILE A 453 4.48 -8.57 -12.59
N ILE A 454 3.48 -9.09 -11.86
CA ILE A 454 3.31 -8.93 -10.41
C ILE A 454 3.12 -10.31 -9.75
N PRO A 455 4.21 -11.09 -9.57
CA PRO A 455 4.13 -12.46 -9.07
C PRO A 455 4.19 -12.50 -7.53
N SER A 456 3.58 -11.53 -6.85
CA SER A 456 3.60 -11.43 -5.39
C SER A 456 3.03 -12.69 -4.76
N ILE A 457 3.70 -13.27 -3.77
CA ILE A 457 3.17 -14.39 -2.97
C ILE A 457 1.96 -13.95 -2.16
N PHE A 458 2.00 -12.69 -1.72
CA PHE A 458 1.00 -12.07 -0.88
C PHE A 458 0.94 -10.57 -1.17
N GLU A 459 -0.26 -10.05 -1.46
CA GLU A 459 -0.47 -8.66 -1.85
C GLU A 459 -1.77 -8.10 -1.24
N PRO A 460 -1.71 -7.41 -0.09
CA PRO A 460 -2.91 -6.87 0.56
C PRO A 460 -3.82 -6.06 -0.37
N CYS A 461 -3.22 -5.18 -1.18
CA CYS A 461 -3.89 -4.46 -2.26
C CYS A 461 -3.06 -4.52 -3.53
N GLY A 462 -1.85 -3.95 -3.48
CA GLY A 462 -1.04 -3.66 -4.67
C GLY A 462 -1.58 -2.42 -5.38
N LEU A 463 -0.70 -1.50 -5.75
CA LEU A 463 -1.05 -0.33 -6.60
C LEU A 463 -0.48 -0.48 -8.01
N THR A 464 0.60 -1.26 -8.13
CA THR A 464 1.40 -1.43 -9.35
C THR A 464 0.57 -1.89 -10.55
N GLN A 465 -0.36 -2.81 -10.34
CA GLN A 465 -1.23 -3.35 -11.39
C GLN A 465 -2.25 -2.32 -11.90
N MET A 466 -2.77 -1.46 -11.02
CA MET A 466 -3.67 -0.37 -11.41
C MET A 466 -2.91 0.70 -12.20
N ILE A 467 -1.70 1.04 -11.76
CA ILE A 467 -0.80 1.96 -12.48
C ILE A 467 -0.42 1.35 -13.84
N ALA A 468 -0.08 0.07 -13.90
CA ALA A 468 0.25 -0.61 -15.15
C ALA A 468 -0.90 -0.55 -16.17
N MET A 469 -2.12 -0.91 -15.76
CA MET A 469 -3.32 -0.80 -16.60
C MET A 469 -3.56 0.63 -17.08
N ARG A 470 -3.38 1.62 -16.19
CA ARG A 470 -3.54 3.04 -16.52
C ARG A 470 -2.57 3.52 -17.62
N TYR A 471 -1.38 2.92 -17.70
CA TYR A 471 -0.37 3.18 -18.73
C TYR A 471 -0.48 2.20 -19.92
N GLY A 472 -1.51 1.35 -19.95
CA GLY A 472 -1.75 0.38 -21.02
C GLY A 472 -0.75 -0.77 -21.03
N SER A 473 -0.17 -1.11 -19.88
CA SER A 473 0.67 -2.29 -19.68
C SER A 473 -0.17 -3.38 -19.01
N ILE A 474 -0.45 -4.45 -19.74
CA ILE A 474 -1.40 -5.48 -19.32
C ILE A 474 -0.82 -6.31 -18.18
N PRO A 475 -1.51 -6.45 -17.05
CA PRO A 475 -0.99 -7.17 -15.88
C PRO A 475 -0.93 -8.69 -16.10
N ILE A 476 0.18 -9.28 -15.65
CA ILE A 476 0.38 -10.71 -15.45
C ILE A 476 0.59 -10.94 -13.95
N ALA A 477 -0.46 -11.38 -13.25
CA ALA A 477 -0.51 -11.32 -11.79
C ALA A 477 -0.91 -12.63 -11.13
N ARG A 478 -0.42 -12.87 -9.91
CA ARG A 478 -0.94 -13.97 -9.08
C ARG A 478 -2.34 -13.62 -8.57
N LYS A 479 -3.27 -14.58 -8.53
CA LYS A 479 -4.56 -14.44 -7.82
C LYS A 479 -4.35 -14.47 -6.29
N THR A 480 -4.07 -13.32 -5.70
CA THR A 480 -3.98 -13.14 -4.23
C THR A 480 -4.33 -11.71 -3.82
N GLY A 481 -5.00 -11.56 -2.67
CA GLY A 481 -5.37 -10.27 -2.08
C GLY A 481 -5.93 -9.29 -3.11
N GLY A 482 -5.45 -8.05 -3.12
CA GLY A 482 -5.98 -7.04 -4.03
C GLY A 482 -5.69 -7.27 -5.51
N LEU A 483 -4.70 -8.09 -5.87
CA LEU A 483 -4.50 -8.48 -7.28
C LEU A 483 -5.70 -9.26 -7.82
N ASN A 484 -6.29 -10.12 -7.00
CA ASN A 484 -7.49 -10.88 -7.36
C ASN A 484 -8.74 -10.00 -7.47
N ASP A 485 -8.75 -8.84 -6.79
CA ASP A 485 -9.88 -7.91 -6.81
C ASP A 485 -9.83 -6.92 -7.98
N CYS A 486 -8.72 -6.87 -8.74
CA CYS A 486 -8.54 -5.90 -9.82
C CYS A 486 -8.02 -6.48 -11.14
N VAL A 487 -7.40 -7.67 -11.14
CA VAL A 487 -6.94 -8.36 -12.35
C VAL A 487 -7.81 -9.58 -12.60
N PHE A 488 -8.64 -9.49 -13.63
CA PHE A 488 -9.55 -10.52 -14.06
C PHE A 488 -9.02 -11.17 -15.35
N ASP A 489 -8.89 -12.50 -15.32
CA ASP A 489 -8.27 -13.25 -16.41
C ASP A 489 -9.08 -13.14 -17.71
N VAL A 490 -8.39 -12.90 -18.83
CA VAL A 490 -9.01 -12.88 -20.17
C VAL A 490 -9.64 -14.20 -20.58
N ASP A 491 -9.13 -15.31 -20.07
CA ASP A 491 -9.60 -16.66 -20.39
C ASP A 491 -10.67 -17.18 -19.40
N ASP A 492 -11.03 -16.42 -18.35
CA ASP A 492 -12.03 -16.82 -17.37
C ASP A 492 -13.45 -16.54 -17.86
N ASP A 493 -14.14 -17.60 -18.28
CA ASP A 493 -15.49 -17.52 -18.86
C ASP A 493 -16.58 -17.11 -17.85
N THR A 494 -16.31 -17.28 -16.55
CA THR A 494 -17.21 -16.86 -15.47
C THR A 494 -17.21 -15.35 -15.27
N VAL A 495 -16.16 -14.66 -15.71
CA VAL A 495 -16.08 -13.20 -15.66
C VAL A 495 -16.67 -12.60 -16.95
N PRO A 496 -17.62 -11.65 -16.85
CA PRO A 496 -18.12 -10.94 -18.02
C PRO A 496 -16.99 -10.28 -18.83
N LEU A 497 -17.05 -10.36 -20.16
CA LEU A 497 -15.98 -9.93 -21.07
C LEU A 497 -15.51 -8.49 -20.84
N GLN A 498 -16.43 -7.60 -20.45
CA GLN A 498 -16.15 -6.20 -20.17
C GLN A 498 -15.25 -5.99 -18.94
N PHE A 499 -15.15 -6.95 -18.02
CA PHE A 499 -14.33 -6.84 -16.82
C PHE A 499 -12.96 -7.51 -16.95
N ARG A 500 -12.76 -8.39 -17.93
CA ARG A 500 -11.50 -9.12 -18.12
C ARG A 500 -10.37 -8.20 -18.57
N ASN A 501 -9.24 -8.15 -17.87
CA ASN A 501 -8.23 -7.10 -18.05
C ASN A 501 -6.79 -7.60 -17.84
N GLY A 502 -6.52 -8.91 -17.81
CA GLY A 502 -5.15 -9.39 -17.66
C GLY A 502 -5.01 -10.90 -17.69
N PHE A 503 -3.82 -11.37 -17.32
CA PHE A 503 -3.50 -12.80 -17.24
C PHE A 503 -3.15 -13.15 -15.80
N THR A 504 -3.76 -14.20 -15.28
CA THR A 504 -3.61 -14.58 -13.88
C THR A 504 -3.10 -16.00 -13.69
N PHE A 505 -2.51 -16.27 -12.53
CA PHE A 505 -2.12 -17.62 -12.12
C PHE A 505 -2.31 -17.82 -10.62
N LEU A 506 -2.58 -19.06 -10.21
CA LEU A 506 -2.93 -19.38 -8.82
C LEU A 506 -1.77 -20.01 -8.03
N THR A 507 -0.94 -20.87 -8.64
CA THR A 507 0.14 -21.57 -7.95
C THR A 507 1.42 -20.72 -7.92
N PRO A 508 2.11 -20.57 -6.77
CA PRO A 508 3.28 -19.70 -6.66
C PRO A 508 4.52 -20.47 -7.08
N ASP A 509 4.50 -21.00 -8.30
CA ASP A 509 5.55 -21.83 -8.85
C ASP A 509 5.85 -21.43 -10.29
N GLU A 510 6.92 -22.03 -10.82
CA GLU A 510 7.38 -21.80 -12.18
C GLU A 510 6.31 -22.18 -13.22
N HIS A 511 5.52 -23.23 -12.95
CA HIS A 511 4.42 -23.65 -13.81
C HIS A 511 3.32 -22.61 -13.90
N GLY A 512 2.90 -22.01 -12.78
CA GLY A 512 1.91 -20.94 -12.74
C GLY A 512 2.37 -19.72 -13.54
N VAL A 513 3.61 -19.29 -13.33
CA VAL A 513 4.20 -18.16 -14.08
C VAL A 513 4.30 -18.47 -15.57
N ASN A 514 4.77 -19.65 -15.95
CA ASN A 514 4.85 -20.10 -17.35
C ASN A 514 3.47 -20.09 -18.01
N SER A 515 2.46 -20.65 -17.34
CA SER A 515 1.09 -20.69 -17.86
C SER A 515 0.56 -19.29 -18.20
N ALA A 516 0.75 -18.31 -17.31
CA ALA A 516 0.28 -16.96 -17.56
C ALA A 516 1.11 -16.22 -18.64
N LEU A 517 2.43 -16.33 -18.61
CA LEU A 517 3.31 -15.71 -19.63
C LEU A 517 3.05 -16.28 -21.02
N ASP A 518 2.93 -17.60 -21.14
CA ASP A 518 2.70 -18.26 -22.43
C ASP A 518 1.38 -17.83 -23.05
N ARG A 519 0.30 -17.79 -22.25
CA ARG A 519 -1.01 -17.29 -22.68
C ARG A 519 -0.92 -15.82 -23.11
N ALA A 520 -0.26 -14.98 -22.32
CA ALA A 520 -0.11 -13.56 -22.62
C ALA A 520 0.63 -13.32 -23.95
N PHE A 521 1.77 -13.99 -24.16
CA PHE A 521 2.54 -13.90 -25.40
C PHE A 521 1.81 -14.49 -26.61
N ASN A 522 1.05 -15.57 -26.42
CA ASN A 522 0.22 -16.14 -27.50
C ASN A 522 -0.93 -15.20 -27.87
N TYR A 523 -1.59 -14.60 -26.88
CA TYR A 523 -2.70 -13.69 -27.09
C TYR A 523 -2.26 -12.44 -27.86
N TYR A 524 -1.15 -11.82 -27.45
CA TYR A 524 -0.55 -10.67 -28.12
C TYR A 524 -0.21 -10.98 -29.59
N ARG A 525 0.45 -12.11 -29.85
CA ARG A 525 0.92 -12.46 -31.21
C ARG A 525 -0.21 -12.75 -32.19
N ASN A 526 -1.27 -13.39 -31.70
CA ASN A 526 -2.32 -13.91 -32.58
C ASN A 526 -3.51 -12.96 -32.75
N ASN A 527 -3.65 -11.93 -31.90
CA ASN A 527 -4.85 -11.09 -31.87
C ASN A 527 -4.52 -9.59 -31.72
N ALA A 528 -3.84 -8.99 -32.70
CA ALA A 528 -3.37 -7.60 -32.61
C ALA A 528 -4.48 -6.57 -32.35
N GLU A 529 -5.63 -6.70 -33.03
CA GLU A 529 -6.77 -5.79 -32.83
C GLU A 529 -7.40 -5.96 -31.44
N VAL A 530 -7.61 -7.20 -31.01
CA VAL A 530 -8.17 -7.50 -29.69
C VAL A 530 -7.22 -7.06 -28.57
N TRP A 531 -5.91 -7.19 -28.78
CA TRP A 531 -4.89 -6.67 -27.87
C TRP A 531 -4.99 -5.15 -27.72
N GLN A 532 -5.12 -4.41 -28.82
CA GLN A 532 -5.29 -2.96 -28.75
C GLN A 532 -6.57 -2.60 -27.99
N GLN A 533 -7.69 -3.29 -28.25
CA GLN A 533 -8.94 -3.08 -27.50
C GLN A 533 -8.78 -3.37 -26.00
N LEU A 534 -8.02 -4.41 -25.64
CA LEU A 534 -7.70 -4.74 -24.24
C LEU A 534 -6.89 -3.60 -23.59
N VAL A 535 -5.83 -3.11 -24.25
CA VAL A 535 -5.02 -1.99 -23.77
C VAL A 535 -5.86 -0.72 -23.58
N GLN A 536 -6.70 -0.37 -24.56
CA GLN A 536 -7.58 0.80 -24.46
C GLN A 536 -8.59 0.67 -23.33
N LYS A 537 -9.15 -0.53 -23.15
CA LYS A 537 -10.07 -0.82 -22.05
C LYS A 537 -9.39 -0.63 -20.70
N ASP A 538 -8.23 -1.25 -20.50
CA ASP A 538 -7.46 -1.16 -19.25
C ASP A 538 -7.12 0.29 -18.88
N MET A 539 -6.72 1.10 -19.87
CA MET A 539 -6.42 2.52 -19.66
C MET A 539 -7.63 3.35 -19.22
N ASN A 540 -8.84 2.89 -19.53
CA ASN A 540 -10.11 3.54 -19.21
C ASN A 540 -10.77 3.01 -17.92
N ILE A 541 -10.20 2.00 -17.26
CA ILE A 541 -10.70 1.53 -15.97
C ILE A 541 -10.47 2.64 -14.93
N ASP A 542 -11.53 3.01 -14.22
CA ASP A 542 -11.45 3.97 -13.14
C ASP A 542 -10.93 3.30 -11.85
N PHE A 543 -9.65 3.51 -11.58
CA PHE A 543 -9.01 3.18 -10.31
C PHE A 543 -8.79 4.42 -9.42
N SER A 544 -9.50 5.52 -9.65
CA SER A 544 -9.40 6.71 -8.80
C SER A 544 -9.92 6.46 -7.38
N TRP A 545 -9.59 7.37 -6.46
CA TRP A 545 -10.05 7.32 -5.08
C TRP A 545 -11.55 7.61 -4.90
N GLU A 546 -12.26 8.07 -5.92
CA GLU A 546 -13.67 8.45 -5.81
C GLU A 546 -14.55 7.26 -5.41
N SER A 547 -14.36 6.10 -6.04
CA SER A 547 -15.11 4.88 -5.76
C SER A 547 -14.82 4.30 -4.36
N SER A 548 -13.56 4.31 -3.94
CA SER A 548 -13.17 3.89 -2.58
C SER A 548 -13.70 4.85 -1.52
N ALA A 549 -13.64 6.17 -1.77
CA ALA A 549 -14.10 7.18 -0.83
C ALA A 549 -15.61 7.13 -0.59
N GLU A 550 -16.40 6.80 -1.62
CA GLU A 550 -17.85 6.56 -1.46
C GLU A 550 -18.14 5.42 -0.48
N GLN A 551 -17.43 4.29 -0.59
CA GLN A 551 -17.58 3.16 0.34
C GLN A 551 -17.19 3.53 1.77
N TYR A 552 -16.10 4.27 1.95
CA TYR A 552 -15.69 4.77 3.27
C TYR A 552 -16.73 5.73 3.85
N GLU A 553 -17.21 6.69 3.06
CA GLU A 553 -18.25 7.63 3.49
C GLU A 553 -19.53 6.91 3.92
N GLU A 554 -19.97 5.90 3.18
CA GLU A 554 -21.15 5.13 3.54
C GLU A 554 -20.98 4.43 4.90
N LEU A 555 -19.81 3.84 5.17
CA LEU A 555 -19.51 3.24 6.47
C LEU A 555 -19.51 4.28 7.59
N TYR A 556 -18.92 5.45 7.35
CA TYR A 556 -18.88 6.54 8.32
C TYR A 556 -20.29 7.02 8.68
N LEU A 557 -21.10 7.37 7.67
CA LEU A 557 -22.47 7.84 7.84
C LEU A 557 -23.33 6.82 8.59
N LYS A 558 -23.25 5.54 8.20
CA LYS A 558 -23.97 4.45 8.90
C LYS A 558 -23.57 4.34 10.37
N SER A 559 -22.28 4.46 10.69
CA SER A 559 -21.80 4.36 12.07
C SER A 559 -22.20 5.55 12.93
N VAL A 560 -22.15 6.76 12.37
CA VAL A 560 -22.57 8.01 13.04
C VAL A 560 -24.08 8.00 13.30
N ALA A 561 -24.88 7.65 12.29
CA ALA A 561 -26.33 7.56 12.42
C ALA A 561 -26.76 6.57 13.52
N ARG A 562 -26.12 5.39 13.59
CA ARG A 562 -26.37 4.40 14.65
C ARG A 562 -26.08 4.96 16.04
N ALA A 563 -24.99 5.72 16.20
CA ALA A 563 -24.64 6.30 17.49
C ALA A 563 -25.61 7.41 17.92
N ARG A 564 -26.01 8.30 16.99
CA ARG A 564 -27.03 9.33 17.25
C ARG A 564 -28.36 8.71 17.67
N ALA A 565 -28.80 7.65 16.99
CA ALA A 565 -30.03 6.94 17.31
C ALA A 565 -29.97 6.14 18.63
N ALA A 566 -28.78 5.79 19.10
CA ALA A 566 -28.60 5.17 20.42
C ALA A 566 -28.64 6.23 21.52
N ALA A 567 -27.99 7.38 21.30
CA ALA A 567 -27.99 8.51 22.22
C ALA A 567 -29.39 9.15 22.38
N SER A 568 -30.24 9.13 21.35
CA SER A 568 -31.63 9.61 21.46
C SER A 568 -32.56 8.65 22.21
N ARG A 569 -32.12 7.41 22.47
CA ARG A 569 -32.88 6.37 23.17
C ARG A 569 -32.44 6.17 24.62
N ALA A 570 -31.26 6.67 24.99
CA ALA A 570 -30.72 6.69 26.34
C ALA A 570 -31.15 7.98 27.03
#